data_AF-A0A7J7J0C1-F1
#
_entry.id   AF-A0A7J7J0C1-F1
#
_cell.length_a   1.000
_cell.length_b   1.000
_cell.length_c   1.000
_cell.angle_alpha   90.00
_cell.angle_beta   90.00
_cell.angle_gamma   90.00
#
_symmetry.space_group_name_H-M   'P 1'
#
loop_
_entity.id
_entity.type
_entity.pdbx_description
1 polymer ?
#
loop_
_entity_poly.entity_id
_entity_poly.type
_entity_poly.pdbx_seq_one_letter_code
_entity_poly.pdbx_strand_id
1 'polypeptide(L)' 'MMIPAKRSCPSGWTKEYEGYLMTAHNSHRHPTTYECVDQYPEYITGMSANTNGVLFYFVRTDCNRK' A
#
# COMPACT_ATOMS: atom_id res chain seq x y z
N MET A 1 6.99 -1.05 13.55
CA MET A 1 8.11 -0.75 12.62
C MET A 1 7.81 -1.42 11.29
N MET A 2 7.84 -0.68 10.18
CA MET A 2 7.60 -1.21 8.83
C MET A 2 8.95 -1.37 8.11
N ILE A 3 9.19 -2.55 7.51
CA ILE A 3 10.35 -2.79 6.64
C ILE A 3 9.81 -3.03 5.23
N PRO A 4 9.87 -2.03 4.33
CA PRO A 4 9.34 -2.18 2.98
C PRO A 4 9.92 -3.39 2.25
N ALA A 5 9.09 -4.07 1.46
CA ALA A 5 9.44 -5.26 0.67
C ALA A 5 9.96 -6.48 1.46
N LYS A 6 9.90 -6.46 2.80
CA LYS A 6 10.25 -7.62 3.63
C LYS A 6 9.02 -8.52 3.84
N ARG A 7 9.10 -9.74 3.32
CA ARG A 7 8.02 -10.75 3.45
C ARG A 7 8.15 -11.68 4.65
N SER A 8 9.25 -11.58 5.40
CA SER A 8 9.52 -12.43 6.57
C SER A 8 9.88 -11.60 7.80
N CYS A 9 9.31 -11.96 8.94
CA CYS A 9 9.64 -11.31 10.21
C CYS A 9 11.03 -11.77 10.71
N PRO A 10 11.77 -10.92 11.44
CA PRO A 10 12.96 -11.35 12.18
C PRO A 10 12.67 -12.49 13.16
N SER A 11 13.73 -13.17 13.62
CA SER A 11 13.57 -14.22 14.64
C SER A 11 12.94 -13.66 15.92
N GLY A 12 11.97 -14.39 16.48
CA GLY A 12 11.23 -13.99 17.68
C GLY A 12 10.05 -13.03 17.44
N TRP A 13 9.77 -12.65 16.19
CA TRP A 13 8.65 -11.77 15.85
C TRP A 13 7.48 -12.58 15.26
N THR A 14 6.26 -12.17 15.59
CA THR A 14 5.03 -12.72 14.99
C THR A 14 4.58 -11.82 13.85
N LYS A 15 4.16 -12.41 12.73
CA LYS A 15 3.58 -11.66 11.61
C LYS A 15 2.17 -11.24 11.96
N GLU A 16 1.93 -9.93 12.07
CA GLU A 16 0.60 -9.37 12.29
C GLU A 16 -0.15 -9.10 10.97
N TYR A 17 0.57 -8.82 9.89
CA TYR A 17 -0.03 -8.36 8.63
C TYR A 17 0.80 -8.73 7.40
N GLU A 18 0.14 -9.00 6.26
CA GLU A 18 0.74 -9.17 4.93
C GLU A 18 -0.15 -8.49 3.88
N GLY A 19 0.44 -7.66 3.03
CA GLY A 19 -0.30 -6.86 2.06
C GLY A 19 0.59 -6.05 1.14
N TYR A 20 -0.02 -5.09 0.46
CA TYR A 20 0.64 -4.16 -0.45
C TYR A 20 0.88 -2.82 0.23
N LEU A 21 2.03 -2.21 -0.07
CA LEU A 21 2.25 -0.81 0.27
C LEU A 21 1.62 0.05 -0.84
N MET A 22 0.68 0.91 -0.47
CA MET A 22 -0.03 1.77 -1.40
C MET A 22 -0.03 3.23 -0.92
N THR A 23 -0.13 4.17 -1.86
CA THR A 23 -0.18 5.62 -1.57
C THR A 23 -0.90 6.37 -2.68
N ALA A 24 -1.04 7.69 -2.58
CA ALA A 24 -1.65 8.50 -3.62
C ALA A 24 -0.75 8.59 -4.87
N HIS A 25 -1.33 8.97 -6.01
CA HIS A 25 -0.57 9.20 -7.22
C HIS A 25 0.42 10.36 -7.03
N ASN A 26 1.60 10.28 -7.63
CA ASN A 26 2.66 11.28 -7.47
C ASN A 26 2.29 12.68 -8.00
N SER A 27 1.25 12.80 -8.83
CA SER A 27 0.74 14.09 -9.32
C SER A 27 -0.23 14.77 -8.35
N HIS A 28 -0.72 14.08 -7.32
CA HIS A 28 -1.66 14.64 -6.35
C HIS A 28 -0.92 15.53 -5.34
N ARG A 29 -1.30 16.82 -5.28
CA ARG A 29 -0.64 17.83 -4.44
C ARG A 29 -1.30 17.97 -3.07
N HIS A 30 -1.08 16.99 -2.20
CA HIS A 30 -1.48 17.04 -0.79
C HIS A 30 -0.50 16.18 0.03
N PRO A 31 -0.48 16.29 1.38
CA PRO A 31 0.23 15.33 2.21
C PRO A 31 -0.24 13.91 1.91
N THR A 32 0.69 12.98 1.72
CA THR A 32 0.41 11.58 1.41
C THR A 32 1.06 10.68 2.44
N THR A 33 0.36 9.63 2.86
CA THR A 33 0.90 8.58 3.71
C THR A 33 1.08 7.29 2.90
N TYR A 34 1.93 6.41 3.41
CA TYR A 34 2.11 5.07 2.88
C TYR A 34 1.31 4.12 3.77
N GLU A 35 0.29 3.49 3.19
CA GLU A 35 -0.60 2.60 3.92
C GLU A 35 -0.43 1.16 3.47
N CYS A 36 -0.58 0.24 4.41
CA CYS A 36 -0.61 -1.19 4.17
C CYS A 36 -2.04 -1.61 3.82
N VAL A 37 -2.25 -2.15 2.62
CA VAL A 37 -3.55 -2.58 2.09
C VAL A 37 -3.57 -4.08 1.88
N ASP A 38 -4.69 -4.73 2.23
CA ASP A 38 -4.73 -6.19 2.30
C ASP A 38 -4.48 -6.80 0.92
N GLN A 39 -3.79 -7.93 0.88
CA GLN A 39 -3.50 -8.59 -0.39
C GLN A 39 -4.76 -9.17 -1.07
N TYR A 40 -5.83 -9.40 -0.31
CA TYR A 40 -7.12 -9.87 -0.73
C TYR A 40 -8.16 -8.75 -0.55
N PRO A 41 -8.27 -7.83 -1.54
CA PRO A 41 -9.23 -6.74 -1.44
C PRO A 41 -10.66 -7.29 -1.42
N GLU A 42 -11.43 -6.86 -0.42
CA GLU A 42 -12.87 -7.07 -0.37
C GLU A 42 -13.59 -5.88 -1.01
N TYR A 43 -14.76 -6.14 -1.60
CA TYR A 43 -15.60 -5.10 -2.18
C TYR A 43 -17.00 -5.16 -1.57
N ILE A 44 -17.65 -4.00 -1.49
CA ILE A 44 -19.04 -3.90 -1.05
C ILE A 44 -19.94 -4.04 -2.28
N THR A 45 -20.81 -5.04 -2.29
CA THR A 45 -21.78 -5.26 -3.37
C THR A 45 -22.61 -4.00 -3.63
N GLY A 46 -22.72 -3.59 -4.90
CA GLY A 46 -23.43 -2.38 -5.31
C GLY A 46 -22.60 -1.09 -5.22
N MET A 47 -21.34 -1.17 -4.78
CA MET A 47 -20.42 -0.03 -4.74
C MET A 47 -19.34 -0.18 -5.82
N SER A 48 -19.45 0.60 -6.89
CA SER A 48 -18.47 0.62 -7.99
C SER A 48 -18.28 2.02 -8.59
N ALA A 49 -18.81 3.05 -7.92
CA ALA A 49 -18.69 4.43 -8.38
C ALA A 49 -17.24 4.92 -8.28
N ASN A 50 -16.69 5.40 -9.38
CA ASN A 50 -15.45 6.16 -9.37
C ASN A 50 -15.77 7.63 -9.12
N THR A 51 -15.44 8.12 -7.92
CA THR A 51 -15.65 9.53 -7.53
C THR A 51 -14.40 10.38 -7.66
N ASN A 52 -13.26 9.81 -8.10
CA ASN A 52 -11.94 10.44 -8.04
C ASN A 52 -11.64 11.06 -6.65
N GLY A 53 -12.03 10.36 -5.58
CA GLY A 53 -11.75 10.75 -4.20
C GLY A 53 -10.32 10.44 -3.77
N VAL A 54 -10.15 9.83 -2.58
CA VAL A 54 -8.84 9.34 -2.12
C VAL A 54 -8.55 8.00 -2.79
N LEU A 55 -7.60 8.00 -3.73
CA LEU A 55 -7.24 6.84 -4.53
C LEU A 55 -5.93 6.21 -4.02
N PHE A 56 -5.92 4.87 -3.94
CA PHE A 56 -4.73 4.09 -3.61
C PHE A 56 -4.07 3.54 -4.88
N TYR A 57 -2.76 3.77 -5.00
CA TYR A 57 -1.91 3.26 -6.08
C TYR A 57 -0.78 2.43 -5.48
N PHE A 58 -0.36 1.37 -6.18
CA PHE A 58 0.78 0.55 -5.78
C PHE A 58 2.06 1.38 -5.72
N VAL A 59 2.84 1.16 -4.66
CA VAL A 59 4.19 1.70 -4.57
C VAL A 59 5.13 0.89 -5.44
N ARG A 60 5.87 1.59 -6.30
CA ARG A 60 6.98 1.03 -7.04
C ARG A 60 8.28 1.66 -6.53
N THR A 61 9.22 0.81 -6.14
CA THR A 61 10.61 1.23 -5.95
C THR A 61 11.36 1.03 -7.25
N ASP A 62 12.09 2.05 -7.69
CA ASP A 62 13.03 1.93 -8.80
C ASP A 62 14.46 1.81 -8.24
N CYS A 63 15.19 0.78 -8.66
CA CYS A 63 16.58 0.54 -8.28
C CYS A 63 17.58 1.27 -9.21
N ASN A 64 17.16 2.34 -9.89
CA ASN A 64 17.99 3.13 -10.80
C ASN A 64 18.82 4.23 -10.11
N ARG A 65 19.57 3.88 -9.06
CA ARG A 65 20.68 4.73 -8.56
C ARG A 65 22.00 3.98 -8.72
N LYS A 66 22.84 4.46 -9.64
CA LYS A 66 24.28 4.20 -9.61
C LYS A 66 24.91 4.93 -8.43
#